data_AF-A0A328S9F7-F1
#
_entry.id   AF-A0A328S9F7-F1
#
_cell.length_a   1.000
_cell.length_b   1.000
_cell.length_c   1.000
_cell.angle_alpha   90.00
_cell.angle_beta   90.00
_cell.angle_gamma   90.00
#
_symmetry.space_group_name_H-M   'P 1'
#
loop_
_entity.id
_entity.type
_entity.pdbx_description
1 polymer ?
#
loop_
_entity_poly.entity_id
_entity_poly.type
_entity_poly.pdbx_seq_one_letter_code
_entity_poly.pdbx_strand_id
1 'polypeptide(L)' 'FRAGAIEQLEHHANNLNLKIIKHARNSDPAAVAYDAVDHARATGKDVVLIDTSGRMQTNINLMDEMK' A
#
# COMPACT_ATOMS: atom_id res chain seq x y z
N PHE A 1 9.98 0.57 -8.62
CA PHE A 1 9.52 -0.59 -7.83
C PHE A 1 10.69 -1.45 -7.39
N ARG A 2 10.90 -1.61 -6.07
CA ARG A 2 11.90 -2.53 -5.50
C ARG A 2 11.16 -3.80 -5.04
N ALA A 3 11.37 -4.94 -5.69
CA ALA A 3 10.68 -6.18 -5.34
C ALA A 3 10.85 -6.57 -3.87
N GLY A 4 12.06 -6.39 -3.33
CA GLY A 4 12.34 -6.68 -1.92
C GLY A 4 11.59 -5.80 -0.91
N ALA A 5 11.04 -4.64 -1.29
CA ALA A 5 10.28 -3.82 -0.36
C ALA A 5 8.95 -4.49 0.03
N ILE A 6 8.28 -5.10 -0.94
CA ILE A 6 7.03 -5.85 -0.71
C ILE A 6 7.32 -7.05 0.20
N GLU A 7 8.35 -7.84 -0.11
CA GLU A 7 8.76 -9.00 0.69
C GLU A 7 9.14 -8.62 2.14
N GLN A 8 9.83 -7.49 2.32
CA GLN A 8 10.16 -6.97 3.66
C GLN A 8 8.91 -6.64 4.46
N LEU A 9 7.96 -5.89 3.89
CA LEU A 9 6.71 -5.54 4.56
C LEU A 9 5.88 -6.77 4.89
N GLU A 10 5.83 -7.76 3.99
CA GLU A 10 5.15 -9.03 4.25
C GLU A 10 5.74 -9.74 5.46
N HIS A 11 7.07 -9.83 5.54
CA HIS A 11 7.72 -10.47 6.67
C HIS A 11 7.39 -9.75 7.99
N HIS A 12 7.46 -8.42 8.01
CA HIS A 12 7.09 -7.63 9.19
C HIS A 12 5.62 -7.76 9.57
N ALA A 13 4.72 -7.69 8.60
CA ALA A 13 3.28 -7.82 8.82
C ALA A 13 2.92 -9.20 9.38
N ASN A 14 3.52 -10.28 8.83
CA ASN A 14 3.33 -11.64 9.31
C ASN A 14 3.80 -11.80 10.77
N ASN A 15 4.96 -11.24 11.12
CA ASN A 15 5.48 -11.30 12.50
C ASN A 15 4.58 -10.56 13.51
N LEU A 16 3.85 -9.53 13.06
CA LEU A 16 2.93 -8.74 13.88
C LEU A 16 1.47 -9.21 13.79
N ASN A 17 1.18 -10.28 13.05
CA ASN A 17 -0.17 -10.73 12.72
C ASN A 17 -1.05 -9.61 12.12
N LEU A 18 -0.46 -8.76 11.28
CA LEU A 18 -1.14 -7.68 10.58
C LEU A 18 -1.53 -8.12 9.17
N LYS A 19 -2.70 -7.66 8.71
CA LYS A 19 -3.12 -7.86 7.32
C LYS A 19 -2.28 -6.97 6.41
N ILE A 20 -1.74 -7.56 5.34
CA ILE A 20 -1.11 -6.83 4.24
C ILE A 20 -1.98 -6.89 2.99
N ILE A 21 -2.11 -5.75 2.30
CA ILE A 21 -2.75 -5.63 1.00
C ILE A 21 -1.66 -5.26 0.00
N LYS A 22 -1.54 -6.08 -1.05
CA LYS A 22 -0.49 -6.01 -2.05
C LYS A 22 -1.04 -6.53 -3.38
N HIS A 23 -0.57 -5.95 -4.48
CA HIS A 23 -0.83 -6.45 -5.83
C HIS A 23 0.44 -7.07 -6.40
N ALA A 24 0.32 -7.63 -7.62
CA ALA A 24 1.48 -8.12 -8.36
C ALA A 24 2.47 -6.98 -8.68
N ARG A 25 3.73 -7.34 -8.93
CA ARG A 25 4.77 -6.36 -9.29
C ARG A 25 4.35 -5.55 -10.53
N ASN A 26 4.65 -4.25 -10.52
CA ASN A 26 4.26 -3.27 -11.55
C ASN A 26 2.75 -2.98 -11.63
N SER A 27 1.97 -3.39 -10.62
CA SER A 27 0.63 -2.87 -10.43
C SER A 27 0.64 -1.37 -10.19
N ASP A 28 -0.50 -0.74 -10.45
CA ASP A 28 -0.72 0.64 -10.10
C ASP A 28 -0.66 0.82 -8.56
N PRO A 29 0.24 1.67 -8.02
CA PRO A 29 0.27 1.99 -6.60
C PRO A 29 -1.03 2.58 -6.07
N ALA A 30 -1.75 3.37 -6.87
CA ALA A 30 -2.99 4.02 -6.44
C ALA A 30 -4.07 2.97 -6.16
N ALA A 31 -4.21 1.98 -7.05
CA ALA A 31 -5.10 0.85 -6.86
C ALA A 31 -4.82 0.06 -5.57
N VAL A 32 -3.54 -0.15 -5.21
CA VAL A 32 -3.18 -0.83 -3.94
C VAL A 32 -3.64 0.00 -2.73
N ALA A 33 -3.44 1.31 -2.76
CA ALA A 33 -3.85 2.20 -1.68
C ALA A 33 -5.39 2.29 -1.56
N TYR A 34 -6.09 2.32 -2.69
CA TYR A 34 -7.55 2.30 -2.75
C TYR A 34 -8.11 1.03 -2.08
N ASP A 35 -7.63 -0.15 -2.49
CA ASP A 35 -8.06 -1.42 -1.91
C ASP A 35 -7.76 -1.50 -0.41
N ALA A 36 -6.64 -0.92 0.03
CA ALA A 36 -6.28 -0.87 1.45
C ALA A 36 -7.27 -0.06 2.29
N VAL A 37 -7.66 1.12 1.79
CA VAL A 37 -8.65 1.98 2.45
C VAL A 37 -10.05 1.36 2.40
N ASP A 38 -10.44 0.78 1.26
CA ASP A 38 -11.74 0.12 1.11
C ASP A 38 -11.89 -1.06 2.09
N HIS A 39 -10.87 -1.91 2.18
CA HIS A 39 -10.84 -3.00 3.15
C HIS A 39 -10.92 -2.51 4.60
N ALA A 40 -10.19 -1.44 4.93
CA ALA A 40 -10.21 -0.86 6.27
C ALA A 40 -11.61 -0.34 6.65
N ARG A 41 -12.30 0.34 5.71
CA ARG A 41 -13.69 0.77 5.89
C ARG A 41 -14.63 -0.40 6.08
N ALA A 42 -14.53 -1.43 5.23
CA ALA A 42 -15.38 -2.61 5.29
C ALA A 42 -15.18 -3.45 6.57
N THR A 43 -14.00 -3.37 7.18
CA THR A 43 -13.64 -4.16 8.38
C THR A 43 -13.52 -3.34 9.66
N GLY A 44 -13.90 -2.05 9.63
CA GLY A 44 -13.89 -1.18 10.80
C GLY A 44 -12.50 -0.94 11.38
N LYS A 45 -11.47 -0.81 10.54
CA LYS A 45 -10.11 -0.45 10.98
C LYS A 45 -9.95 1.06 11.07
N ASP A 46 -9.37 1.52 12.16
CA ASP A 46 -9.15 2.95 12.41
C ASP A 46 -7.97 3.53 11.62
N VAL A 47 -6.97 2.69 11.28
CA VAL A 47 -5.70 3.13 10.70
C VAL A 47 -5.28 2.26 9.53
N VAL A 48 -4.79 2.91 8.47
CA VAL A 48 -4.14 2.29 7.31
C VAL A 48 -2.75 2.90 7.16
N LEU A 49 -1.72 2.06 7.00
CA LEU A 49 -0.36 2.49 6.71
C LEU A 49 -0.02 2.11 5.26
N ILE A 50 0.34 3.10 4.45
CA ILE A 50 0.72 2.91 3.05
C ILE A 50 2.22 3.17 2.91
N ASP A 51 2.97 2.17 2.46
CA ASP A 51 4.37 2.36 2.06
C ASP A 51 4.45 2.87 0.62
N THR A 52 5.29 3.87 0.38
CA THR A 52 5.46 4.48 -0.94
C THR A 52 6.92 4.47 -1.33
N SER A 53 7.21 4.43 -2.63
CA SER A 53 8.60 4.57 -3.08
C SER A 53 9.13 5.95 -2.72
N GLY A 54 10.20 6.03 -1.91
CA GLY A 54 10.85 7.26 -1.45
C GLY A 54 11.54 8.14 -2.51
N ARG A 55 10.99 8.24 -3.72
CA ARG A 55 11.41 9.16 -4.79
C ARG A 55 10.22 9.97 -5.26
N MET A 56 9.73 10.81 -4.36
CA MET A 56 8.61 11.74 -4.52
C MET A 56 8.97 12.94 -5.42
N GLN A 57 9.71 12.74 -6.51
CA GLN A 57 10.22 13.85 -7.33
C GLN A 57 9.51 14.01 -8.70
N THR A 58 8.58 13.14 -9.10
CA THR A 58 7.96 13.33 -10.44
C THR A 58 6.48 12.97 -10.61
N ASN A 59 5.76 12.44 -9.60
CA ASN A 59 4.38 11.97 -9.82
C ASN A 59 3.36 12.79 -9.02
N ILE A 60 2.94 13.91 -9.59
CA ILE A 60 1.79 14.72 -9.13
C ILE A 60 0.47 13.92 -9.19
N ASN A 61 0.38 12.86 -10.01
CA ASN A 61 -0.84 12.11 -10.26
C ASN A 61 -1.38 11.27 -9.08
N LEU A 62 -0.52 10.79 -8.17
CA LEU A 62 -0.95 9.80 -7.17
C LEU A 62 -1.99 10.35 -6.17
N MET A 63 -1.85 11.62 -5.77
CA MET A 63 -2.75 12.25 -4.80
C MET A 63 -4.07 12.72 -5.42
N ASP A 64 -4.08 13.03 -6.72
CA ASP A 64 -5.31 13.43 -7.42
C ASP A 64 -6.18 12.22 -7.82
N GLU A 65 -5.60 11.03 -7.96
CA GLU A 65 -6.35 9.77 -8.20
C GLU A 65 -7.04 9.22 -6.94
N MET A 66 -6.71 9.73 -5.74
CA MET A 66 -7.28 9.29 -4.45
C MET A 66 -8.35 10.23 -3.88
N LYS A 67 -8.72 11.31 -4.60
CA LYS A 67 -9.80 12.24 -4.19
C LYS A 67 -11.19 11.66 -4.42
#